data_AF-A0A971A725-F1
#
_entry.id   AF-A0A971A725-F1
#
_cell.length_a   1.000
_cell.length_b   1.000
_cell.length_c   1.000
_cell.angle_alpha   90.00
_cell.angle_beta   90.00
_cell.angle_gamma   90.00
#
_symmetry.space_group_name_H-M   'P 1'
#
loop_
_entity.id
_entity.type
_entity.pdbx_description
1 polymer ?
#
loop_
_entity_poly.entity_id
_entity_poly.type
_entity_poly.pdbx_seq_one_letter_code
_entity_poly.pdbx_strand_id
1 'polypeptide(L)'
;TITNAQIKKYYLDHAEDLPLQHPIIKGVLIKVPATSTKLKEFRKNIKATEDLSYTSLFSLSAEYAESVDSYEEKWINFTLLLQQIPGNLENQEQFLTQYRYLEAEDDQFFYFIKIFDFKLTGEVPPLDYIEHEIRDLLLNRRKIDFLRELEESIYNEAVLQNQVEVYENR
;
A
#
# COMPACT_ATOMS: atom_id res chain seq x y z
N THR A 1 -15.87 0.57 -17.21
CA THR A 1 -15.64 0.86 -15.78
C THR A 1 -15.70 -0.42 -14.96
N ILE A 2 -14.82 -0.59 -13.97
CA ILE A 2 -14.84 -1.69 -13.00
C ILE A 2 -15.61 -1.23 -11.76
N THR A 3 -16.53 -2.07 -11.24
CA THR A 3 -17.29 -1.74 -10.03
C THR A 3 -16.62 -2.30 -8.77
N ASN A 4 -16.89 -1.70 -7.60
CA ASN A 4 -16.36 -2.20 -6.33
C ASN A 4 -16.81 -3.64 -6.02
N ALA A 5 -18.00 -4.04 -6.46
CA ALA A 5 -18.46 -5.43 -6.34
C ALA A 5 -17.59 -6.40 -7.15
N GLN A 6 -17.13 -6.00 -8.34
CA GLN A 6 -16.23 -6.80 -9.17
C GLN A 6 -14.84 -6.93 -8.54
N ILE A 7 -14.33 -5.84 -7.95
CA ILE A 7 -13.06 -5.86 -7.21
C ILE A 7 -13.16 -6.79 -6.00
N LYS A 8 -14.21 -6.62 -5.17
CA LYS A 8 -14.42 -7.45 -3.98
C LYS A 8 -14.57 -8.92 -4.34
N LYS A 9 -15.32 -9.24 -5.41
CA LYS A 9 -15.46 -10.61 -5.87
C LYS A 9 -14.11 -11.20 -6.28
N TYR A 10 -13.38 -10.50 -7.14
CA TYR A 10 -12.05 -10.95 -7.58
C TYR A 10 -11.09 -11.17 -6.41
N TYR A 11 -11.08 -10.23 -5.45
CA TYR A 11 -10.31 -10.38 -4.22
C TYR A 11 -10.67 -11.65 -3.47
N LEU A 12 -11.96 -11.88 -3.17
CA LEU A 12 -12.38 -13.07 -2.42
C LEU A 12 -12.02 -14.38 -3.13
N ASP A 13 -12.03 -14.39 -4.46
CA ASP A 13 -11.73 -15.57 -5.27
C ASP A 13 -10.21 -15.84 -5.40
N HIS A 14 -9.35 -14.83 -5.17
CA HIS A 14 -7.91 -14.89 -5.49
C HIS A 14 -6.97 -14.31 -4.41
N ALA A 15 -7.46 -13.97 -3.23
CA ALA A 15 -6.67 -13.26 -2.21
C ALA A 15 -5.40 -14.02 -1.79
N GLU A 16 -5.46 -15.35 -1.73
CA GLU A 16 -4.33 -16.22 -1.38
C GLU A 16 -3.24 -16.24 -2.47
N ASP A 17 -3.61 -15.97 -3.73
CA ASP A 17 -2.69 -15.92 -4.88
C ASP A 17 -1.99 -14.56 -5.01
N LEU A 18 -2.33 -13.60 -4.15
CA LEU A 18 -1.82 -12.22 -4.17
C LEU A 18 -1.09 -11.88 -2.88
N PRO A 19 -0.08 -12.65 -2.44
CA PRO A 19 0.61 -12.36 -1.19
C PRO A 19 1.35 -11.01 -1.25
N LEU A 20 1.45 -10.37 -0.08
CA LEU A 20 2.25 -9.15 0.08
C LEU A 20 3.70 -9.38 -0.34
N GLN A 21 4.22 -8.52 -1.22
CA GLN A 21 5.62 -8.53 -1.66
C GLN A 21 6.57 -7.82 -0.68
N HIS A 22 6.00 -6.96 0.16
CA HIS A 22 6.70 -6.18 1.17
C HIS A 22 5.82 -6.05 2.41
N PRO A 23 6.43 -5.90 3.60
CA PRO A 23 5.65 -5.63 4.80
C PRO A 23 4.94 -4.28 4.68
N ILE A 24 3.73 -4.22 5.22
CA ILE A 24 2.91 -3.01 5.28
C ILE A 24 2.59 -2.67 6.72
N ILE A 25 2.40 -1.39 7.00
CA ILE A 25 1.99 -0.90 8.32
C ILE A 25 0.85 0.10 8.23
N LYS A 26 0.13 0.24 9.35
CA LYS A 26 -0.60 1.44 9.72
C LYS A 26 0.16 2.12 10.85
N GLY A 27 0.35 3.43 10.77
CA GLY A 27 1.24 4.12 11.69
C GLY A 27 1.26 5.62 11.49
N VAL A 28 2.15 6.27 12.24
CA VAL A 28 2.44 7.70 12.08
C VAL A 28 3.94 7.90 12.06
N LEU A 29 4.41 8.77 11.16
CA LEU A 29 5.77 9.30 11.12
C LEU A 29 5.72 10.75 11.59
N ILE A 30 6.57 11.08 12.56
CA ILE A 30 6.68 12.41 13.15
C ILE A 30 8.11 12.88 13.01
N LYS A 31 8.31 14.01 12.32
CA LYS A 31 9.62 14.66 12.16
C LYS A 31 9.71 15.85 13.11
N VAL A 32 10.70 15.87 13.99
CA VAL A 32 10.86 16.88 15.03
C VAL A 32 12.24 17.53 14.91
N PRO A 33 12.37 18.86 14.93
CA PRO A 33 13.68 19.51 14.96
C PRO A 33 14.53 19.05 16.14
N ALA A 34 15.82 18.80 15.91
CA ALA A 34 16.78 18.41 16.95
C ALA A 34 16.96 19.49 18.03
N THR A 35 16.61 20.75 17.73
CA THR A 35 16.58 21.87 18.67
C THR A 35 15.37 21.87 19.60
N SER A 36 14.39 20.98 19.40
CA SER A 36 13.18 20.92 20.20
C SER A 36 13.49 20.59 21.67
N THR A 37 12.93 21.37 22.59
CA THR A 37 13.03 21.09 24.03
C THR A 37 12.19 19.89 24.47
N LYS A 38 11.34 19.38 23.57
CA LYS A 38 10.32 18.36 23.85
C LYS A 38 10.69 16.93 23.47
N LEU A 39 11.93 16.71 23.03
CA LEU A 39 12.41 15.39 22.58
C LEU A 39 12.26 14.31 23.67
N LYS A 40 12.43 14.66 24.95
CA LYS A 40 12.23 13.72 26.07
C LYS A 40 10.76 13.31 26.19
N GLU A 41 9.82 14.24 26.04
CA GLU A 41 8.40 13.92 26.01
C GLU A 41 8.04 13.07 24.78
N PHE A 42 8.57 13.37 23.58
CA PHE A 42 8.34 12.52 22.39
C PHE A 42 8.77 11.07 22.61
N ARG A 43 10.01 10.85 23.10
CA ARG A 43 10.53 9.50 23.41
C ARG A 43 9.70 8.75 24.45
N LYS A 44 9.11 9.48 25.40
CA LYS A 44 8.24 8.87 26.40
C LYS A 44 6.91 8.44 25.79
N ASN A 45 6.26 9.34 25.05
CA ASN A 45 4.91 9.11 24.52
C ASN A 45 4.89 8.14 23.33
N ILE A 46 5.95 8.08 22.52
CA ILE A 46 6.02 7.16 21.38
C ILE A 46 5.99 5.68 21.82
N LYS A 47 6.56 5.38 22.99
CA LYS A 47 6.69 4.02 23.55
C LYS A 47 5.45 3.54 24.29
N ALA A 48 4.62 4.47 24.76
CA ALA A 48 3.46 4.14 25.57
C ALA A 48 2.33 3.53 24.73
N THR A 49 1.60 2.60 25.31
CA THR A 49 0.50 1.87 24.67
C THR A 49 -0.87 2.36 25.11
N GLU A 50 -0.93 3.37 25.97
CA GLU A 50 -2.16 3.91 26.55
C GLU A 50 -2.77 4.99 25.65
N ASP A 51 -4.11 5.01 25.53
CA ASP A 51 -4.84 5.99 24.70
C ASP A 51 -4.55 7.44 25.09
N LEU A 52 -4.38 7.72 26.39
CA LEU A 52 -4.01 9.06 26.89
C LEU A 52 -2.65 9.54 26.37
N SER A 53 -1.73 8.60 26.12
CA SER A 53 -0.44 8.91 25.51
C SER A 53 -0.56 9.20 24.02
N TYR A 54 -1.61 8.71 23.35
CA TYR A 54 -1.88 9.00 21.95
C TYR A 54 -2.29 10.46 21.76
N THR A 55 -3.26 10.92 22.55
CA THR A 55 -3.68 12.33 22.57
C THR A 55 -2.51 13.24 22.90
N SER A 56 -1.69 12.86 23.88
CA SER A 56 -0.50 13.64 24.27
C SER A 56 0.54 13.71 23.16
N LEU A 57 0.81 12.59 22.46
CA LEU A 57 1.72 12.55 21.32
C LEU A 57 1.20 13.43 20.18
N PHE A 58 -0.10 13.37 19.88
CA PHE A 58 -0.72 14.19 18.85
C PHE A 58 -0.63 15.69 19.16
N SER A 59 -0.94 16.10 20.40
CA SER A 59 -0.79 17.49 20.82
C SER A 59 0.66 17.97 20.77
N LEU A 60 1.62 17.14 21.21
CA LEU A 60 3.05 17.45 21.10
C LEU A 60 3.47 17.62 19.63
N SER A 61 3.04 16.71 18.76
CA SER A 61 3.34 16.78 17.34
C SER A 61 2.77 18.04 16.69
N ALA A 62 1.53 18.42 17.03
CA ALA A 62 0.90 19.62 16.48
C ALA A 62 1.63 20.92 16.83
N GLU A 63 2.31 20.98 17.98
CA GLU A 63 2.99 22.19 18.45
C GLU A 63 4.49 22.20 18.11
N TYR A 64 5.16 21.03 18.09
CA TYR A 64 6.62 20.96 18.04
C TYR A 64 7.19 20.15 16.86
N ALA A 65 6.37 19.41 16.11
CA ALA A 65 6.85 18.68 14.94
C ALA A 65 6.98 19.61 13.72
N GLU A 66 7.98 19.35 12.88
CA GLU A 66 8.08 19.95 11.56
C GLU A 66 7.04 19.33 10.61
N SER A 67 6.86 18.01 10.68
CA SER A 67 5.86 17.31 9.89
C SER A 67 5.29 16.10 10.63
N VAL A 68 4.04 15.76 10.27
CA VAL A 68 3.32 14.60 10.78
C VAL A 68 2.62 13.93 9.61
N ASP A 69 3.04 12.70 9.30
CA ASP A 69 2.43 11.87 8.28
C ASP A 69 1.67 10.73 8.96
N SER A 70 0.34 10.84 9.02
CA SER A 70 -0.54 9.84 9.64
C SER A 70 -1.17 8.89 8.61
N TYR A 71 -1.06 7.59 8.89
CA TYR A 71 -1.56 6.48 8.10
C TYR A 71 -2.39 5.52 8.97
N GLU A 72 -3.20 6.06 9.89
CA GLU A 72 -4.06 5.26 10.78
C GLU A 72 -5.10 4.44 10.00
N GLU A 73 -5.70 5.03 8.98
CA GLU A 73 -6.76 4.39 8.21
C GLU A 73 -6.25 3.68 6.96
N LYS A 74 -5.00 3.93 6.56
CA LYS A 74 -4.44 3.46 5.29
C LYS A 74 -3.17 2.63 5.50
N TRP A 75 -3.11 1.48 4.85
CA TRP A 75 -1.90 0.67 4.77
C TRP A 75 -0.84 1.31 3.88
N ILE A 76 0.41 1.31 4.35
CA ILE A 76 1.56 1.79 3.59
C ILE A 76 2.68 0.76 3.58
N ASN A 77 3.47 0.74 2.51
CA ASN A 77 4.67 -0.08 2.42
C ASN A 77 5.72 0.42 3.42
N PHE A 78 6.15 -0.46 4.32
CA PHE A 78 7.08 -0.10 5.39
C PHE A 78 8.48 0.21 4.84
N THR A 79 8.92 -0.52 3.82
CA THR A 79 10.19 -0.24 3.14
C THR A 79 10.20 1.15 2.53
N LEU A 80 9.10 1.59 1.91
CA LEU A 80 9.00 2.95 1.36
C LEU A 80 8.99 4.02 2.45
N LEU A 81 8.35 3.76 3.60
CA LEU A 81 8.41 4.69 4.73
C LEU A 81 9.84 4.86 5.25
N LEU A 82 10.59 3.77 5.39
CA LEU A 82 11.96 3.79 5.89
C LEU A 82 12.92 4.58 5.00
N GLN A 83 12.62 4.73 3.70
CA GLN A 83 13.42 5.57 2.80
C GLN A 83 13.30 7.07 3.09
N GLN A 84 12.32 7.49 3.90
CA GLN A 84 12.11 8.89 4.29
C GLN A 84 12.92 9.30 5.51
N ILE A 85 13.58 8.36 6.18
CA ILE A 85 14.34 8.60 7.42
C ILE A 85 15.79 8.17 7.25
N PRO A 86 16.72 8.75 8.02
CA PRO A 86 18.12 8.31 8.02
C PRO A 86 18.26 6.90 8.62
N GLY A 87 19.25 6.17 8.11
CA GLY A 87 19.60 4.84 8.57
C GLY A 87 19.14 3.72 7.65
N ASN A 88 19.39 2.48 8.07
CA ASN A 88 18.95 1.28 7.37
C ASN A 88 18.48 0.25 8.40
N LEU A 89 17.29 -0.31 8.17
CA LEU A 89 16.75 -1.39 8.98
C LEU A 89 16.82 -2.68 8.16
N GLU A 90 17.85 -3.50 8.42
CA GLU A 90 18.13 -4.69 7.62
C GLU A 90 17.00 -5.73 7.70
N ASN A 91 16.55 -6.09 8.90
CA ASN A 91 15.51 -7.10 9.10
C ASN A 91 14.17 -6.47 9.53
N GLN A 92 13.45 -5.95 8.54
CA GLN A 92 12.16 -5.28 8.74
C GLN A 92 11.12 -6.21 9.38
N GLU A 93 11.05 -7.47 8.97
CA GLU A 93 10.03 -8.40 9.50
C GLU A 93 10.28 -8.73 10.97
N GLN A 94 11.51 -9.08 11.32
CA GLN A 94 11.87 -9.31 12.72
C GLN A 94 11.58 -8.07 13.56
N PHE A 95 11.91 -6.89 13.05
CA PHE A 95 11.62 -5.64 13.74
C PHE A 95 10.13 -5.46 13.99
N LEU A 96 9.28 -5.65 12.98
CA LEU A 96 7.83 -5.51 13.10
C LEU A 96 7.21 -6.52 14.07
N THR A 97 7.79 -7.72 14.22
CA THR A 97 7.30 -8.68 15.22
C THR A 97 7.67 -8.30 16.66
N GLN A 98 8.72 -7.52 16.87
CA GLN A 98 9.28 -7.22 18.20
C GLN A 98 8.98 -5.81 18.70
N TYR A 99 8.87 -4.84 17.79
CA TYR A 99 8.80 -3.42 18.14
C TYR A 99 7.54 -2.78 17.55
N ARG A 100 7.06 -1.73 18.23
CA ARG A 100 5.91 -0.91 17.81
C ARG A 100 6.27 0.55 17.59
N TYR A 101 7.55 0.88 17.69
CA TYR A 101 8.05 2.21 17.43
C TYR A 101 9.50 2.15 16.95
N LEU A 102 9.89 3.15 16.17
CA LEU A 102 11.26 3.37 15.71
C LEU A 102 11.65 4.83 15.96
N GLU A 103 12.90 5.04 16.34
CA GLU A 103 13.51 6.37 16.43
C GLU A 103 14.75 6.38 15.54
N ALA A 104 14.86 7.40 14.70
CA ALA A 104 16.05 7.70 13.90
C ALA A 104 16.39 9.18 14.03
N GLU A 105 17.63 9.55 13.77
CA GLU A 105 18.11 10.92 13.87
C GLU A 105 19.10 11.26 12.76
N ASP A 106 19.12 12.52 12.38
CA ASP A 106 20.22 13.16 11.68
C ASP A 106 20.61 14.45 12.43
N ASP A 107 21.52 15.24 11.84
CA ASP A 107 22.03 16.47 12.47
C ASP A 107 20.94 17.52 12.74
N GLN A 108 19.82 17.46 12.02
CA GLN A 108 18.77 18.48 12.06
C GLN A 108 17.49 17.98 12.70
N PHE A 109 17.21 16.67 12.67
CA PHE A 109 15.91 16.12 12.99
C PHE A 109 15.95 14.78 13.73
N PHE A 110 14.94 14.60 14.56
CA PHE A 110 14.50 13.31 15.08
C PHE A 110 13.27 12.83 14.32
N TYR A 111 13.27 11.56 13.98
CA TYR A 111 12.19 10.88 13.28
C TYR A 111 11.62 9.81 14.20
N PHE A 112 10.34 9.94 14.54
CA PHE A 112 9.62 8.97 15.36
C PHE A 112 8.57 8.28 14.51
N ILE A 113 8.65 6.95 14.40
CA ILE A 113 7.60 6.13 13.80
C ILE A 113 6.88 5.40 14.92
N LYS A 114 5.55 5.47 14.93
CA LYS A 114 4.70 4.59 15.76
C LYS A 114 3.89 3.68 14.86
N ILE A 115 3.85 2.40 15.21
CA ILE A 115 3.19 1.35 14.44
C ILE A 115 1.94 0.93 15.20
N PHE A 116 0.78 1.09 14.57
CA PHE A 116 -0.51 0.69 15.11
C PHE A 116 -0.88 -0.72 14.69
N ASP A 117 -0.62 -1.06 13.43
CA ASP A 117 -0.87 -2.38 12.87
C ASP A 117 0.18 -2.70 11.79
N PHE A 118 0.41 -3.98 11.53
CA PHE A 118 1.37 -4.44 10.53
C PHE A 118 0.94 -5.76 9.90
N LYS A 119 1.38 -5.98 8.66
CA LYS A 119 1.35 -7.27 7.97
C LYS A 119 2.69 -7.54 7.32
N LEU A 120 3.12 -8.79 7.37
CA LEU A 120 4.41 -9.25 6.86
C LEU A 120 4.31 -9.64 5.39
N THR A 121 5.47 -9.76 4.76
CA THR A 121 5.60 -10.36 3.43
C THR A 121 4.99 -11.75 3.42
N GLY A 122 4.36 -12.13 2.33
CA GLY A 122 3.70 -13.43 2.19
C GLY A 122 2.29 -13.50 2.78
N GLU A 123 1.91 -12.56 3.66
CA GLU A 123 0.53 -12.52 4.17
C GLU A 123 -0.45 -12.01 3.13
N VAL A 124 -1.73 -12.38 3.31
CA VAL A 124 -2.82 -11.88 2.48
C VAL A 124 -2.98 -10.36 2.70
N PRO A 125 -2.85 -9.54 1.64
CA PRO A 125 -3.01 -8.10 1.72
C PRO A 125 -4.47 -7.73 2.01
N PRO A 126 -4.71 -6.69 2.80
CA PRO A 126 -6.03 -6.09 2.97
C PRO A 126 -6.58 -5.57 1.64
N LEU A 127 -7.90 -5.70 1.44
CA LEU A 127 -8.55 -5.24 0.20
C LEU A 127 -8.30 -3.75 -0.07
N ASP A 128 -8.37 -2.90 0.95
CA ASP A 128 -8.12 -1.46 0.87
C ASP A 128 -6.68 -1.10 0.47
N TYR A 129 -5.73 -2.02 0.65
CA TYR A 129 -4.35 -1.85 0.20
C TYR A 129 -4.20 -2.16 -1.30
N ILE A 130 -4.79 -3.25 -1.80
CA ILE A 130 -4.61 -3.73 -3.19
C ILE A 130 -5.78 -3.41 -4.14
N GLU A 131 -6.80 -2.68 -3.67
CA GLU A 131 -7.98 -2.36 -4.47
C GLU A 131 -7.64 -1.71 -5.81
N HIS A 132 -6.65 -0.80 -5.81
CA HIS A 132 -6.19 -0.12 -7.02
C HIS A 132 -5.52 -1.11 -8.00
N GLU A 133 -4.65 -1.97 -7.50
CA GLU A 133 -3.95 -2.98 -8.32
C GLU A 133 -4.95 -3.97 -8.94
N ILE A 134 -5.93 -4.44 -8.16
CA ILE A 134 -7.02 -5.30 -8.67
C ILE A 134 -7.81 -4.57 -9.75
N ARG A 135 -8.16 -3.29 -9.54
CA ARG A 135 -8.89 -2.49 -10.52
C ARG A 135 -8.13 -2.41 -11.84
N ASP A 136 -6.84 -2.11 -11.79
CA ASP A 136 -5.98 -2.00 -12.98
C ASP A 136 -5.84 -3.34 -13.69
N LEU A 137 -5.64 -4.42 -12.94
CA LEU A 137 -5.59 -5.79 -13.48
C LEU A 137 -6.89 -6.12 -14.23
N LEU A 138 -8.05 -5.85 -13.63
CA LEU A 138 -9.34 -6.11 -14.26
C LEU A 138 -9.59 -5.23 -15.49
N LEU A 139 -9.14 -3.97 -15.49
CA LEU A 139 -9.18 -3.09 -16.66
C LEU A 139 -8.31 -3.63 -17.80
N ASN A 140 -7.09 -4.03 -17.48
CA ASN A 140 -6.16 -4.60 -18.45
C ASN A 140 -6.70 -5.88 -19.06
N ARG A 141 -7.28 -6.77 -18.25
CA ARG A 141 -7.91 -8.01 -18.72
C ARG A 141 -9.02 -7.73 -19.73
N ARG A 142 -9.94 -6.82 -19.43
CA ARG A 142 -11.03 -6.44 -20.36
C ARG A 142 -10.50 -5.86 -21.66
N LYS A 143 -9.44 -5.06 -21.61
CA LYS A 143 -8.83 -4.49 -22.80
C LYS A 143 -8.26 -5.59 -23.71
N ILE A 144 -7.59 -6.57 -23.12
CA ILE A 144 -7.03 -7.71 -23.85
C ILE A 144 -8.16 -8.56 -24.45
N ASP A 145 -9.19 -8.88 -23.66
CA ASP A 145 -10.31 -9.71 -24.12
C ASP A 145 -11.06 -9.04 -25.30
N PHE A 146 -11.30 -7.73 -25.23
CA PHE A 146 -11.89 -6.96 -26.33
C PHE A 146 -11.05 -7.02 -27.62
N LEU A 147 -9.71 -6.92 -27.51
CA LEU A 147 -8.83 -7.02 -28.66
C LEU A 147 -8.87 -8.41 -29.31
N ARG A 148 -8.95 -9.48 -28.50
CA ARG A 148 -9.08 -10.84 -29.02
C ARG A 148 -10.42 -11.04 -29.74
N GLU A 149 -11.53 -10.59 -29.14
CA GLU A 149 -12.86 -10.68 -29.76
C GLU A 149 -12.92 -9.95 -31.11
N LEU A 150 -12.27 -8.78 -31.20
CA LEU A 150 -12.18 -8.02 -32.45
C LEU A 150 -11.33 -8.74 -33.51
N GLU A 151 -10.21 -9.33 -33.12
CA GLU A 151 -9.36 -10.12 -34.03
C GLU A 151 -10.11 -11.34 -34.57
N GLU A 152 -10.80 -12.07 -33.69
CA GLU A 152 -11.64 -13.20 -34.06
C GLU A 152 -12.79 -12.79 -34.99
N SER A 153 -13.44 -11.65 -34.75
CA SER A 153 -14.53 -11.18 -35.62
C SER A 153 -14.03 -10.81 -37.02
N ILE A 154 -12.89 -10.10 -37.12
CA ILE A 154 -12.27 -9.74 -38.41
C ILE A 154 -11.85 -11.00 -39.17
N TYR A 155 -11.24 -11.96 -38.48
CA TYR A 155 -10.85 -13.23 -39.08
C TYR A 155 -12.08 -14.00 -39.62
N ASN A 156 -13.13 -14.11 -38.80
CA ASN A 156 -14.35 -14.82 -39.18
C ASN A 156 -15.07 -14.12 -40.36
N GLU A 157 -15.12 -12.79 -40.38
CA GLU A 157 -15.66 -12.03 -41.51
C GLU A 157 -14.87 -12.28 -42.80
N ALA A 158 -13.54 -12.25 -42.75
CA ALA A 158 -12.70 -12.51 -43.92
C ALA A 158 -12.86 -13.95 -44.45
N VAL A 159 -12.99 -14.93 -43.55
CA VAL A 159 -13.26 -16.34 -43.93
C VAL A 159 -14.64 -16.47 -44.58
N LEU A 160 -15.68 -15.85 -44.02
CA LEU A 160 -17.04 -15.88 -44.57
C LEU A 160 -17.09 -15.21 -45.96
N GLN A 161 -16.47 -14.05 -46.13
CA GLN A 161 -16.42 -13.36 -47.44
C GLN A 161 -15.73 -14.21 -48.51
N ASN A 162 -14.57 -14.81 -48.20
CA ASN A 162 -13.88 -15.72 -49.14
C ASN A 162 -14.72 -16.95 -49.50
N GLN A 163 -15.54 -17.48 -48.58
CA GLN A 163 -16.44 -18.59 -48.90
C GLN A 163 -17.55 -18.15 -49.87
N VAL A 164 -18.19 -17.01 -49.62
CA VAL A 164 -19.28 -16.49 -50.48
C VAL A 164 -18.81 -16.24 -51.91
N GLU A 165 -17.64 -15.65 -52.13
CA GLU A 165 -17.08 -15.42 -53.47
C GLU A 165 -16.82 -16.72 -54.26
N VAL A 166 -16.49 -17.82 -53.59
CA VAL A 166 -16.29 -19.13 -54.22
C VAL A 166 -17.62 -19.77 -54.65
N TYR A 167 -18.70 -19.52 -53.91
CA TYR A 167 -20.03 -20.04 -54.26
C TYR A 167 -20.69 -19.28 -55.41
N GLU A 168 -20.45 -17.97 -55.57
CA GLU A 168 -21.02 -17.19 -56.68
C GLU A 168 -20.33 -17.44 -58.03
N ASN A 169 -19.13 -18.04 -58.04
CA ASN A 169 -18.35 -18.30 -59.26
C ASN A 169 -18.50 -19.74 -59.83
N ARG A 170 -19.63 -20.43 -59.56
CA ARG A 170 -19.99 -21.73 -60.13
C ARG A 170 -21.36 -21.71 -60.78
#